data_AF-A0A7S2HWL1-F1
#
_entry.id   AF-A0A7S2HWL1-F1
#
_cell.length_a   1.000
_cell.length_b   1.000
_cell.length_c   1.000
_cell.angle_alpha   90.00
_cell.angle_beta   90.00
_cell.angle_gamma   90.00
#
_symmetry.space_group_name_H-M   'P 1'
#
loop_
_entity.id
_entity.type
_entity.pdbx_description
1 polymer ?
#
loop_
_entity_poly.entity_id
_entity_poly.type
_entity_poly.pdbx_seq_one_letter_code
_entity_poly.pdbx_strand_id
1 'polypeptide(L)'
;MQLMGRKDGVVMTYDKMLSDADENNDKQQVCRIYHYQMLLAYLFGDYETAAVFSEKSKDIGYLLTGRFEVLENAFYSSLIFIVLSKKSKQEKSHRAIVDEAVDKMKNWAEQIPYNCKHKLLLLEAELASLQGEEQVASIKYSSAAELA
;
A
#
# COMPACT_ATOMS: atom_id res chain seq x y z
N MET A 1 0.90 0.73 -20.39
CA MET A 1 -0.01 1.89 -20.23
C MET A 1 0.81 3.05 -19.68
N GLN A 2 0.91 4.17 -20.40
CA GLN A 2 1.63 5.35 -19.88
C GLN A 2 0.73 6.09 -18.91
N LEU A 3 1.10 6.09 -17.63
CA LEU A 3 0.36 6.75 -16.56
C LEU A 3 0.84 8.22 -16.43
N MET A 4 -0.07 9.15 -16.18
CA MET A 4 0.19 10.60 -16.18
C MET A 4 -0.07 11.24 -14.82
N GLY A 5 0.71 12.26 -14.47
CA GLY A 5 0.50 13.16 -13.32
C GLY A 5 0.59 14.63 -13.75
N ARG A 6 0.43 15.56 -12.80
CA ARG A 6 0.44 17.01 -13.07
C ARG A 6 1.51 17.73 -12.23
N LYS A 7 2.31 18.59 -12.85
CA LYS A 7 3.26 19.51 -12.21
C LYS A 7 3.10 20.88 -12.87
N ASP A 8 2.95 21.94 -12.07
CA ASP A 8 2.77 23.32 -12.55
C ASP A 8 1.67 23.49 -13.62
N GLY A 9 0.59 22.71 -13.50
CA GLY A 9 -0.54 22.72 -14.43
C GLY A 9 -0.34 21.90 -15.72
N VAL A 10 0.86 21.38 -15.97
CA VAL A 10 1.21 20.56 -17.14
C VAL A 10 1.03 19.07 -16.83
N VAL A 11 0.32 18.36 -17.71
CA VAL A 11 0.19 16.90 -17.64
C VAL A 11 1.47 16.27 -18.19
N MET A 12 2.12 15.43 -17.39
CA MET A 12 3.36 14.73 -17.74
C MET A 12 3.23 13.25 -17.43
N THR A 13 3.99 12.41 -18.14
CA THR A 13 4.11 10.99 -17.80
C THR A 13 4.88 10.82 -16.51
N TYR A 14 4.62 9.75 -15.76
CA TYR A 14 5.39 9.47 -14.53
C TYR A 14 6.89 9.32 -14.81
N ASP A 15 7.30 8.79 -15.96
CA ASP A 15 8.72 8.68 -16.34
C ASP A 15 9.39 10.07 -16.43
N LYS A 16 8.70 11.06 -16.98
CA LYS A 16 9.20 12.45 -17.03
C LYS A 16 9.24 13.07 -15.64
N MET A 17 8.21 12.85 -14.83
CA MET A 17 8.18 13.34 -13.45
C MET A 17 9.29 12.72 -12.60
N LEU A 18 9.64 11.44 -12.83
CA LEU A 18 10.75 10.76 -12.18
C LEU A 18 12.09 11.33 -12.61
N SER A 19 12.33 11.48 -13.92
CA SER A 19 13.57 12.09 -14.44
C SER A 19 13.80 13.48 -13.85
N ASP A 20 12.78 14.34 -13.87
CA ASP A 20 12.82 15.66 -13.27
C ASP A 20 13.18 15.59 -11.77
N ALA A 21 12.56 14.69 -11.02
CA ALA A 21 12.77 14.58 -9.58
C ALA A 21 14.17 14.05 -9.25
N ASP A 22 14.66 13.08 -10.02
CA ASP A 22 16.01 12.53 -9.89
C ASP A 22 17.08 13.57 -10.24
N GLU A 23 16.92 14.33 -11.34
CA GLU A 23 17.81 15.42 -11.73
C GLU A 23 17.92 16.52 -10.66
N ASN A 24 16.83 16.76 -9.94
CA ASN A 24 16.78 17.71 -8.83
C ASN A 24 17.11 17.09 -7.46
N ASN A 25 17.45 15.80 -7.40
CA ASN A 25 17.70 15.04 -6.17
C ASN A 25 16.55 15.14 -5.14
N ASP A 26 15.30 15.25 -5.62
CA ASP A 26 14.09 15.33 -4.81
C ASP A 26 13.58 13.91 -4.47
N LYS A 27 14.24 13.31 -3.47
CA LYS A 27 13.92 11.95 -3.01
C LYS A 27 12.47 11.81 -2.51
N GLN A 28 11.88 12.87 -1.96
CA GLN A 28 10.49 12.83 -1.51
C GLN A 28 9.54 12.72 -2.71
N GLN A 29 9.80 13.48 -3.77
CA GLN A 29 9.02 13.44 -5.00
C GLN A 29 9.16 12.10 -5.72
N VAL A 30 10.37 11.55 -5.81
CA VAL A 30 10.62 10.21 -6.38
C VAL A 30 9.82 9.15 -5.62
N CYS A 31 9.93 9.13 -4.29
CA CYS A 31 9.22 8.17 -3.45
C CYS A 31 7.69 8.32 -3.59
N ARG A 32 7.18 9.55 -3.65
CA ARG A 32 5.75 9.83 -3.83
C ARG A 32 5.23 9.38 -5.21
N ILE A 33 6.04 9.52 -6.27
CA ILE A 33 5.69 9.00 -7.59
C ILE A 33 5.56 7.48 -7.56
N TYR A 34 6.54 6.78 -6.97
CA TYR A 34 6.47 5.32 -6.84
C TYR A 34 5.26 4.87 -6.03
N HIS A 35 4.91 5.58 -4.95
CA HIS A 35 3.67 5.29 -4.20
C HIS A 35 2.41 5.38 -5.08
N TYR A 36 2.28 6.41 -5.92
CA TYR A 36 1.14 6.51 -6.83
C TYR A 36 1.16 5.46 -7.94
N GLN A 37 2.34 5.11 -8.47
CA GLN A 37 2.46 4.02 -9.43
C GLN A 37 2.07 2.67 -8.82
N MET A 38 2.46 2.41 -7.56
CA MET A 38 2.01 1.25 -6.78
C MET A 38 0.49 1.23 -6.64
N LEU A 39 -0.10 2.34 -6.21
CA LEU A 39 -1.55 2.45 -6.03
C LEU A 39 -2.31 2.20 -7.34
N LEU A 40 -1.87 2.81 -8.44
CA LEU A 40 -2.47 2.62 -9.76
C LEU A 40 -2.37 1.17 -10.22
N ALA A 41 -1.20 0.56 -10.12
CA ALA A 41 -1.01 -0.85 -10.48
C ALA A 41 -1.94 -1.78 -9.65
N TYR A 42 -2.04 -1.53 -8.33
CA TYR A 42 -2.97 -2.26 -7.47
C TYR A 42 -4.42 -2.12 -7.91
N LEU A 43 -4.88 -0.89 -8.17
CA LEU A 43 -6.27 -0.61 -8.56
C LEU A 43 -6.65 -1.25 -9.91
N PHE A 44 -5.67 -1.44 -10.81
CA PHE A 44 -5.87 -2.16 -12.08
C PHE A 44 -5.59 -3.67 -11.99
N GLY A 45 -5.29 -4.20 -10.81
CA GLY A 45 -5.07 -5.64 -10.57
C GLY A 45 -3.72 -6.16 -11.06
N ASP A 46 -2.77 -5.28 -11.40
CA ASP A 46 -1.39 -5.64 -11.75
C ASP A 46 -0.53 -5.71 -10.48
N TYR A 47 -0.75 -6.76 -9.69
CA TYR A 47 -0.16 -6.91 -8.36
C TYR A 47 1.35 -7.12 -8.38
N GLU A 48 1.86 -7.76 -9.44
CA GLU A 48 3.29 -7.98 -9.66
C GLU A 48 4.01 -6.64 -9.88
N THR A 49 3.46 -5.77 -10.75
CA THR A 49 3.98 -4.40 -10.93
C THR A 49 3.78 -3.56 -9.67
N ALA A 50 2.65 -3.72 -8.98
CA ALA A 50 2.40 -3.01 -7.73
C ALA A 50 3.45 -3.36 -6.65
N ALA A 51 3.85 -4.62 -6.52
CA ALA A 51 4.90 -5.03 -5.59
C ALA A 51 6.27 -4.40 -5.93
N VAL A 52 6.62 -4.30 -7.21
CA VAL A 52 7.85 -3.60 -7.64
C VAL A 52 7.84 -2.14 -7.19
N PHE A 53 6.72 -1.43 -7.36
CA PHE A 53 6.63 -0.03 -6.94
C PHE A 53 6.49 0.14 -5.43
N SER A 54 5.87 -0.82 -4.72
CA SER A 54 5.86 -0.88 -3.26
C SER A 54 7.28 -0.87 -2.70
N GLU A 55 8.15 -1.78 -3.19
CA GLU A 55 9.57 -1.84 -2.80
C GLU A 55 10.33 -0.53 -3.10
N LYS A 56 10.07 0.10 -4.26
CA LYS A 56 10.68 1.39 -4.62
C LYS A 56 10.20 2.55 -3.74
N SER A 57 9.06 2.40 -3.07
CA SER A 57 8.48 3.38 -2.16
C SER A 57 8.65 3.03 -0.68
N LYS A 58 9.43 2.00 -0.33
CA LYS A 58 9.58 1.52 1.06
C LYS A 58 10.06 2.58 2.05
N ASP A 59 10.84 3.55 1.59
CA ASP A 59 11.39 4.63 2.42
C ASP A 59 10.37 5.75 2.70
N ILE A 60 9.11 5.60 2.25
CA ILE A 60 8.07 6.61 2.40
C ILE A 60 7.83 7.01 3.86
N GLY A 61 7.95 6.07 4.81
CA GLY A 61 7.77 6.35 6.23
C GLY A 61 8.80 7.34 6.78
N TYR A 62 10.02 7.30 6.24
CA TYR A 62 11.11 8.21 6.60
C TYR A 62 11.08 9.50 5.78
N LEU A 63 10.83 9.41 4.47
CA LEU A 63 10.89 10.57 3.56
C LEU A 63 9.66 11.46 3.62
N LEU A 64 8.49 10.89 3.93
CA LEU A 64 7.19 11.57 3.96
C LEU A 64 6.53 11.43 5.34
N THR A 65 7.31 11.48 6.42
CA THR A 65 6.79 11.35 7.79
C THR A 65 5.64 12.33 8.06
N GLY A 66 4.57 11.84 8.70
CA GLY A 66 3.39 12.64 9.03
C GLY A 66 2.45 12.91 7.85
N ARG A 67 2.73 12.34 6.68
CA ARG A 67 1.91 12.45 5.48
C ARG A 67 0.96 11.25 5.34
N PHE A 68 -0.21 11.47 4.74
CA PHE A 68 -1.23 10.43 4.60
C PHE A 68 -0.76 9.26 3.70
N GLU A 69 0.14 9.54 2.76
CA GLU A 69 0.74 8.55 1.87
C GLU A 69 1.45 7.43 2.63
N VAL A 70 1.97 7.68 3.84
CA VAL A 70 2.62 6.67 4.68
C VAL A 70 1.63 5.58 5.11
N LEU A 71 0.43 5.99 5.53
CA LEU A 71 -0.64 5.09 5.94
C LEU A 71 -1.16 4.30 4.74
N GLU A 72 -1.43 4.99 3.63
CA GLU A 72 -1.90 4.34 2.40
C GLU A 72 -0.86 3.35 1.85
N ASN A 73 0.43 3.70 1.92
CA ASN A 73 1.49 2.81 1.44
C ASN A 73 1.56 1.52 2.25
N ALA A 74 1.51 1.60 3.57
CA ALA A 74 1.50 0.41 4.43
C ALA A 74 0.28 -0.48 4.15
N PHE A 75 -0.90 0.14 4.03
CA PHE A 75 -2.15 -0.57 3.76
C PHE A 75 -2.15 -1.28 2.40
N TYR A 76 -1.88 -0.57 1.30
CA TYR A 76 -1.91 -1.17 -0.03
C TYR A 76 -0.77 -2.16 -0.26
N SER A 77 0.43 -1.90 0.27
CA SER A 77 1.54 -2.87 0.21
C SER A 77 1.14 -4.19 0.87
N SER A 78 0.46 -4.13 2.02
CA SER A 78 -0.04 -5.33 2.71
C SER A 78 -1.01 -6.12 1.83
N LEU A 79 -1.99 -5.46 1.22
CA LEU A 79 -2.96 -6.10 0.33
C LEU A 79 -2.29 -6.74 -0.90
N ILE A 80 -1.32 -6.04 -1.50
CA ILE A 80 -0.52 -6.56 -2.62
C ILE A 80 0.15 -7.89 -2.22
N PHE A 81 0.86 -7.91 -1.09
CA PHE A 81 1.60 -9.09 -0.65
C PHE A 81 0.70 -10.24 -0.17
N ILE A 82 -0.47 -9.94 0.41
CA ILE A 82 -1.50 -10.95 0.69
C ILE A 82 -1.95 -11.62 -0.61
N VAL A 83 -2.31 -10.84 -1.64
CA VAL A 83 -2.77 -11.37 -2.93
C VAL A 83 -1.68 -12.21 -3.59
N LEU A 84 -0.42 -11.75 -3.58
CA LEU A 84 0.71 -12.49 -4.13
C LEU A 84 1.05 -13.75 -3.32
N SER A 85 0.76 -13.78 -2.02
CA SER A 85 0.89 -14.98 -1.20
C SER A 85 -0.12 -16.05 -1.58
N LYS A 86 -1.36 -15.67 -1.93
CA LYS A 86 -2.39 -16.61 -2.43
C LYS A 86 -1.94 -17.31 -3.73
N LYS A 87 -1.08 -16.67 -4.53
CA LYS A 87 -0.66 -17.14 -5.86
C LYS A 87 0.68 -17.89 -5.91
N SER A 88 1.53 -17.79 -4.89
CA SER A 88 2.95 -18.17 -5.00
C SER A 88 3.48 -19.03 -3.84
N LYS A 89 4.59 -19.75 -4.09
CA LYS A 89 5.35 -20.47 -3.05
C LYS A 89 6.25 -19.55 -2.19
N GLN A 90 6.23 -18.24 -2.40
CA GLN A 90 7.05 -17.25 -1.66
C GLN A 90 6.37 -16.73 -0.38
N GLU A 91 5.34 -17.45 0.07
CA GLU A 91 4.47 -17.14 1.22
C GLU A 91 5.22 -16.59 2.44
N LYS A 92 6.35 -17.19 2.84
CA LYS A 92 7.10 -16.78 4.03
C LYS A 92 7.67 -15.35 3.95
N SER A 93 8.17 -14.95 2.79
CA SER A 93 8.76 -13.62 2.61
C SER A 93 7.70 -12.52 2.58
N HIS A 94 6.60 -12.77 1.90
CA HIS A 94 5.45 -11.87 1.87
C HIS A 94 4.78 -11.76 3.23
N ARG A 95 4.70 -12.87 3.98
CA ARG A 95 4.08 -12.88 5.31
C ARG A 95 4.77 -11.93 6.28
N ALA A 96 6.10 -11.89 6.29
CA ALA A 96 6.84 -10.97 7.15
C ALA A 96 6.53 -9.49 6.88
N ILE A 97 6.41 -9.12 5.59
CA ILE A 97 6.06 -7.75 5.18
C ILE A 97 4.64 -7.39 5.65
N VAL A 98 3.70 -8.33 5.50
CA VAL A 98 2.31 -8.13 5.91
C VAL A 98 2.20 -8.02 7.43
N ASP A 99 2.89 -8.88 8.20
CA ASP A 99 2.85 -8.84 9.66
C ASP A 99 3.42 -7.52 10.19
N GLU A 100 4.55 -7.03 9.66
CA GLU A 100 5.12 -5.73 10.05
C GLU A 100 4.15 -4.56 9.76
N ALA A 101 3.51 -4.56 8.60
CA ALA A 101 2.58 -3.52 8.23
C ALA A 101 1.28 -3.57 9.05
N VAL A 102 0.78 -4.77 9.38
CA VAL A 102 -0.35 -4.95 10.29
C VAL A 102 -0.04 -4.43 11.69
N ASP A 103 1.15 -4.68 12.22
CA ASP A 103 1.54 -4.17 13.54
C ASP A 103 1.66 -2.64 13.56
N LYS A 104 2.17 -2.02 12.49
CA LYS A 104 2.12 -0.56 12.30
C LYS A 104 0.67 -0.05 12.27
N MET A 105 -0.20 -0.71 11.52
CA MET A 105 -1.61 -0.33 11.40
C MET A 105 -2.37 -0.48 12.73
N LYS A 106 -2.05 -1.47 13.57
CA LYS A 106 -2.59 -1.60 14.93
C LYS A 106 -2.25 -0.38 15.79
N ASN A 107 -0.97 0.00 15.82
CA ASN A 107 -0.53 1.19 16.56
C ASN A 107 -1.24 2.46 16.08
N TRP A 108 -1.41 2.63 14.76
CA TRP A 108 -2.15 3.78 14.23
C TRP A 108 -3.65 3.71 14.49
N ALA A 109 -4.26 2.52 14.52
CA ALA A 109 -5.67 2.36 14.84
C ALA A 109 -5.99 2.74 16.29
N GLU A 110 -5.04 2.62 17.22
CA GLU A 110 -5.18 3.13 18.58
C GLU A 110 -5.15 4.67 18.65
N GLN A 111 -4.32 5.30 17.82
CA GLN A 111 -4.10 6.75 17.83
C GLN A 111 -5.11 7.54 16.98
N ILE A 112 -5.46 7.02 15.81
CA ILE A 112 -6.33 7.67 14.81
C ILE A 112 -7.36 6.66 14.26
N PRO A 113 -8.25 6.13 15.12
CA PRO A 113 -9.14 5.01 14.80
C PRO A 113 -10.03 5.26 13.58
N TYR A 114 -10.51 6.49 13.38
CA TYR A 114 -11.38 6.83 12.24
C TYR A 114 -10.70 6.55 10.88
N ASN A 115 -9.38 6.79 10.79
CA ASN A 115 -8.63 6.62 9.54
C ASN A 115 -8.04 5.21 9.37
N CYS A 116 -7.84 4.48 10.46
CA CYS A 116 -7.05 3.25 10.47
C CYS A 116 -7.83 1.98 10.80
N LYS A 117 -8.91 2.07 11.59
CA LYS A 117 -9.56 0.88 12.16
C LYS A 117 -10.23 0.03 11.09
N HIS A 118 -10.93 0.65 10.14
CA HIS A 118 -11.56 -0.07 9.02
C HIS A 118 -10.51 -0.75 8.13
N LYS A 119 -9.39 -0.08 7.85
CA LYS A 119 -8.25 -0.65 7.09
C LYS A 119 -7.60 -1.82 7.82
N LEU A 120 -7.36 -1.70 9.13
CA LEU A 120 -6.82 -2.79 9.95
C LEU A 120 -7.74 -4.02 9.91
N LEU A 121 -9.05 -3.83 10.11
CA LEU A 121 -10.02 -4.92 10.05
C LEU A 121 -10.04 -5.61 8.69
N LEU A 122 -9.90 -4.83 7.60
CA LEU A 122 -9.82 -5.40 6.25
C LEU A 122 -8.57 -6.26 6.07
N LEU A 123 -7.40 -5.79 6.54
CA LEU A 123 -6.16 -6.58 6.48
C LEU A 123 -6.27 -7.88 7.29
N GLU A 124 -6.85 -7.80 8.49
CA GLU A 124 -7.07 -8.98 9.32
C GLU A 124 -8.08 -9.95 8.70
N ALA A 125 -9.09 -9.45 7.99
CA ALA A 125 -10.05 -10.28 7.25
C ALA A 125 -9.38 -11.03 6.10
N GLU A 126 -8.54 -10.33 5.33
CA GLU A 126 -7.78 -10.92 4.23
C GLU A 126 -6.76 -11.96 4.70
N LEU A 127 -6.10 -11.72 5.85
CA LEU A 127 -5.22 -12.69 6.49
C LEU A 127 -5.97 -13.93 6.99
N ALA A 128 -7.13 -13.76 7.63
CA ALA A 128 -7.98 -14.87 8.05
C ALA A 128 -8.45 -15.70 6.84
N SER A 129 -8.82 -15.02 5.74
CA SER A 129 -9.18 -15.68 4.48
C SER A 129 -8.02 -16.50 3.91
N LEU A 130 -6.78 -15.97 3.95
CA LEU A 130 -5.59 -16.70 3.52
C LEU A 130 -5.34 -17.97 4.36
N GLN A 131 -5.74 -17.97 5.63
CA GLN A 131 -5.60 -19.10 6.56
C GLN A 131 -6.77 -20.10 6.50
N GLY A 132 -7.78 -19.84 5.67
CA GLY A 132 -8.99 -20.68 5.59
C GLY A 132 -10.00 -20.43 6.71
N GLU A 133 -9.84 -19.36 7.49
CA GLU A 133 -10.73 -18.99 8.60
C GLU A 133 -11.91 -18.15 8.10
N GLU A 134 -12.74 -18.72 7.23
CA GLU A 134 -13.79 -17.99 6.49
C GLU A 134 -14.78 -17.23 7.40
N GLN A 135 -15.16 -17.81 8.54
CA GLN A 135 -16.07 -17.17 9.49
C GLN A 135 -15.45 -15.91 10.11
N VAL A 136 -14.18 -16.00 10.52
CA VAL A 136 -13.43 -14.87 11.09
C VAL A 136 -13.27 -13.76 10.04
N ALA A 137 -12.91 -14.14 8.82
CA ALA A 137 -12.80 -13.21 7.69
C ALA A 137 -14.12 -12.48 7.45
N SER A 138 -15.24 -13.20 7.35
CA SER A 138 -16.58 -12.64 7.10
C SER A 138 -17.01 -11.63 8.16
N ILE A 139 -16.80 -11.94 9.44
CA ILE A 139 -17.09 -11.01 10.55
C ILE A 139 -16.26 -9.74 10.41
N LYS A 140 -14.95 -9.88 10.17
CA LYS A 140 -14.04 -8.73 10.05
C LYS A 140 -14.35 -7.87 8.82
N TYR A 141 -14.71 -8.46 7.68
CA TYR A 141 -15.16 -7.71 6.51
C TYR A 141 -16.40 -6.87 6.82
N SER A 142 -17.37 -7.45 7.53
CA SER A 142 -18.60 -6.76 7.92
C SER A 142 -18.28 -5.57 8.84
N SER A 143 -17.47 -5.79 9.86
CA SER A 143 -17.02 -4.71 10.77
C SER A 143 -16.18 -3.65 10.08
N ALA A 144 -15.37 -4.01 9.08
CA ALA A 144 -14.62 -3.05 8.28
C ALA A 144 -15.56 -2.14 7.48
N ALA A 145 -16.59 -2.71 6.86
CA ALA A 145 -17.58 -1.98 6.07
C ALA A 145 -18.47 -1.05 6.93
N GLU A 146 -18.78 -1.43 8.17
CA GLU A 146 -19.54 -0.58 9.11
C GLU A 146 -18.78 0.67 9.58
N LEU A 147 -17.44 0.64 9.51
CA LEU A 147 -16.56 1.71 9.98
C LEU A 147 -15.98 2.58 8.86
N ALA A 148 -16.24 2.23 7.60
CA ALA A 148 -15.75 2.96 6.41
C ALA A 148 -16.81 3.97 5.92
#